data_AF-A0A2H0XRQ8-F1
#
_entry.id   AF-A0A2H0XRQ8-F1
#
_cell.length_a   1.000
_cell.length_b   1.000
_cell.length_c   1.000
_cell.angle_alpha   90.00
_cell.angle_beta   90.00
_cell.angle_gamma   90.00
#
_symmetry.space_group_name_H-M   'P 1'
#
loop_
_entity.id
_entity.type
_entity.pdbx_description
1 polymer ?
#
loop_
_entity_poly.entity_id
_entity_poly.type
_entity_poly.pdbx_seq_one_letter_code
_entity_poly.pdbx_strand_id
1 'polypeptide(L)'
;MIVTGEGKMTNGLKAKTAMFTIFLILATLLAMSCKECPTEQPDYDIYLSAEDVFSTSVVLSVSLPDSGDVSAFALDRDNSTVATYTCSDDDTLIIDEGLMPDTDYIYRVRFLKDGKTKSESDPVSVHTMDTTSHDFTWEIDTLGNYGSYLKDAWIVNENNIWVVGNIETDSGTYNAARWDGDKWNLLKVLSGYSPNYGIFYFSENDIWITSGLPIHWNGSEWTLYHFWNMGVLDDEDGGVTDIWASSSSDIYFVGKKGSIVHYDGSTFTKMESGTEIDLTDIKGDPDGGDIWVCGFDDLKGSVLLKKEQNKEFATINNINSQTSLG
;
A
#
# COMPACT_ATOMS: atom_id res chain seq x y z
N MET A 1 42.90 104.08 -35.57
CA MET A 1 43.91 103.30 -34.82
C MET A 1 43.14 102.26 -34.02
N ILE A 2 43.51 100.99 -34.22
CA ILE A 2 42.80 99.78 -33.83
C ILE A 2 42.71 99.65 -32.31
N VAL A 3 41.54 99.31 -31.74
CA VAL A 3 41.38 98.25 -30.71
C VAL A 3 39.95 97.70 -30.79
N THR A 4 39.84 96.44 -31.21
CA THR A 4 38.68 95.57 -31.03
C THR A 4 38.77 94.88 -29.68
N GLY A 5 37.66 94.88 -28.92
CA GLY A 5 37.50 94.14 -27.68
C GLY A 5 36.11 93.50 -27.61
N GLU A 6 36.12 92.26 -27.11
CA GLU A 6 35.03 91.40 -26.63
C GLU A 6 34.05 90.76 -27.63
N GLY A 7 33.95 89.44 -27.51
CA GLY A 7 33.09 88.57 -28.32
C GLY A 7 31.82 88.10 -27.61
N LYS A 8 31.03 87.30 -28.32
CA LYS A 8 30.06 86.38 -27.72
C LYS A 8 29.63 85.28 -28.69
N MET A 9 29.86 84.06 -28.20
CA MET A 9 29.22 82.75 -28.40
C MET A 9 28.04 82.58 -29.38
N THR A 10 28.10 81.53 -30.21
CA THR A 10 26.94 80.72 -30.63
C THR A 10 27.29 79.24 -30.85
N ASN A 11 27.74 78.54 -29.80
CA ASN A 11 27.89 77.06 -29.78
C ASN A 11 26.60 76.35 -29.29
N GLY A 12 25.44 76.67 -29.87
CA GLY A 12 24.15 76.18 -29.38
C GLY A 12 23.42 75.15 -30.26
N LEU A 13 23.64 75.17 -31.58
CA LEU A 13 22.74 74.48 -32.53
C LEU A 13 23.24 73.11 -32.99
N LYS A 14 24.55 72.94 -33.26
CA LYS A 14 25.11 71.65 -33.73
C LYS A 14 25.13 70.56 -32.65
N ALA A 15 25.30 70.93 -31.38
CA ALA A 15 25.31 69.97 -30.27
C ALA A 15 23.91 69.39 -30.01
N LYS A 16 22.84 70.18 -30.16
CA LYS A 16 21.47 69.70 -29.93
C LYS A 16 21.01 68.68 -30.98
N THR A 17 21.36 68.87 -32.25
CA THR A 17 20.94 67.94 -33.34
C THR A 17 21.69 66.62 -33.28
N ALA A 18 23.01 66.64 -32.99
CA ALA A 18 23.80 65.42 -32.82
C ALA A 18 23.34 64.62 -31.58
N MET A 19 23.04 65.30 -30.47
CA MET A 19 22.57 64.65 -29.24
C MET A 19 21.17 64.05 -29.40
N PHE A 20 20.27 64.70 -30.16
CA PHE A 20 18.93 64.15 -30.46
C PHE A 20 18.98 62.93 -31.39
N THR A 21 19.90 62.93 -32.37
CA THR A 21 20.04 61.81 -33.32
C THR A 21 20.67 60.59 -32.65
N ILE A 22 21.65 60.81 -31.76
CA ILE A 22 22.22 59.74 -30.92
C ILE A 22 21.18 59.18 -29.95
N PHE A 23 20.34 60.03 -29.36
CA PHE A 23 19.27 59.58 -28.47
C PHE A 23 18.20 58.75 -29.21
N LEU A 24 17.87 59.10 -30.46
CA LEU A 24 16.92 58.36 -31.29
C LEU A 24 17.46 57.00 -31.75
N ILE A 25 18.77 56.93 -32.06
CA ILE A 25 19.46 55.68 -32.42
C ILE A 25 19.61 54.78 -31.18
N LEU A 26 19.91 55.34 -30.01
CA LEU A 26 19.98 54.58 -28.75
C LEU A 26 18.60 54.07 -28.32
N ALA A 27 17.54 54.88 -28.48
CA ALA A 27 16.16 54.48 -28.16
C ALA A 27 15.61 53.41 -29.11
N THR A 28 16.04 53.39 -30.38
CA THR A 28 15.67 52.33 -31.33
C THR A 28 16.48 51.05 -31.13
N LEU A 29 17.75 51.14 -30.73
CA LEU A 29 18.55 49.99 -30.30
C LEU A 29 18.09 49.38 -28.96
N LEU A 30 17.59 50.21 -28.03
CA LEU A 30 16.97 49.76 -26.78
C LEU A 30 15.57 49.14 -27.00
N ALA A 31 14.83 49.56 -28.02
CA ALA A 31 13.55 48.94 -28.40
C ALA A 31 13.71 47.61 -29.17
N MET A 32 14.91 47.33 -29.70
CA MET A 32 15.26 46.05 -30.32
C MET A 32 16.02 45.10 -29.38
N SER A 33 16.47 45.58 -28.21
CA SER A 33 17.12 44.77 -27.19
C SER A 33 16.09 44.31 -26.17
N CYS A 34 15.81 43.01 -26.20
CA CYS A 34 14.94 42.27 -25.26
C CYS A 34 13.43 42.32 -25.53
N LYS A 35 13.02 41.87 -26.72
CA LYS A 35 12.07 40.76 -26.71
C LYS A 35 12.90 39.49 -26.57
N GLU A 36 13.10 39.04 -25.33
CA GLU A 36 13.34 37.60 -25.15
C GLU A 36 12.20 36.93 -25.92
N CYS A 37 12.55 36.07 -26.89
CA CYS A 37 11.56 35.13 -27.40
C CYS A 37 11.03 34.41 -26.15
N PRO A 38 9.71 34.27 -25.92
CA PRO A 38 9.26 33.42 -24.85
C PRO A 38 9.89 32.06 -25.11
N THR A 39 10.87 31.70 -24.29
CA THR A 39 11.37 30.33 -24.22
C THR A 39 10.11 29.51 -24.02
N GLU A 40 9.79 28.61 -24.95
CA GLU A 40 8.72 27.65 -24.74
C GLU A 40 8.91 27.09 -23.33
N GLN A 41 7.87 27.21 -22.50
CA GLN A 41 7.91 26.55 -21.20
C GLN A 41 8.24 25.08 -21.46
N PRO A 42 9.09 24.45 -20.63
CA PRO A 42 9.26 23.02 -20.72
C PRO A 42 7.87 22.39 -20.68
N ASP A 43 7.54 21.63 -21.71
CA ASP A 43 6.30 20.87 -21.72
C ASP A 43 6.49 19.76 -20.68
N TYR A 44 5.67 19.81 -19.64
CA TYR A 44 5.73 18.84 -18.55
C TYR A 44 4.60 17.85 -18.82
N ASP A 45 4.95 16.74 -19.45
CA ASP A 45 4.03 15.66 -19.71
C ASP A 45 3.53 15.08 -18.39
N ILE A 46 2.22 15.18 -18.17
CA ILE A 46 1.54 14.64 -17.00
C ILE A 46 0.30 13.90 -17.43
N TYR A 47 0.17 12.66 -16.95
CA TYR A 47 -0.94 11.78 -17.30
C TYR A 47 -1.66 11.32 -16.05
N LEU A 48 -2.96 11.12 -16.21
CA LEU A 48 -3.85 10.58 -15.18
C LEU A 48 -4.73 9.52 -15.83
N SER A 49 -4.83 8.35 -15.20
CA SER A 49 -5.81 7.32 -15.52
C SER A 49 -6.50 6.84 -14.24
N ALA A 50 -7.72 6.33 -14.39
CA ALA A 50 -8.37 5.54 -13.34
C ALA A 50 -8.07 4.07 -13.63
N GLU A 51 -7.42 3.41 -12.67
CA GLU A 51 -7.11 1.97 -12.76
C GLU A 51 -8.31 1.17 -12.28
N ASP A 52 -8.83 1.52 -11.09
CA ASP A 52 -9.99 0.88 -10.49
C ASP A 52 -10.99 1.90 -9.94
N VAL A 53 -12.28 1.59 -10.07
CA VAL A 53 -13.37 2.42 -9.55
C VAL A 53 -14.28 1.55 -8.70
N PHE A 54 -14.29 1.79 -7.39
CA PHE A 54 -15.11 1.09 -6.42
C PHE A 54 -16.35 1.90 -6.06
N SER A 55 -17.17 1.37 -5.15
CA SER A 55 -18.38 2.05 -4.68
C SER A 55 -18.07 3.31 -3.84
N THR A 56 -16.92 3.35 -3.17
CA THR A 56 -16.57 4.45 -2.25
C THR A 56 -15.12 4.90 -2.39
N SER A 57 -14.40 4.41 -3.39
CA SER A 57 -13.02 4.80 -3.65
C SER A 57 -12.66 4.66 -5.12
N VAL A 58 -11.61 5.36 -5.54
CA VAL A 58 -11.04 5.27 -6.90
C VAL A 58 -9.52 5.15 -6.75
N VAL A 59 -8.92 4.24 -7.52
CA VAL A 59 -7.47 4.11 -7.66
C VAL A 59 -7.07 4.84 -8.94
N LEU A 60 -6.20 5.82 -8.79
CA LEU A 60 -5.72 6.68 -9.85
C LEU A 60 -4.23 6.43 -10.08
N SER A 61 -3.84 6.23 -11.34
CA SER A 61 -2.44 6.21 -11.74
C SER A 61 -2.04 7.58 -12.26
N VAL A 62 -0.93 8.09 -11.74
CA VAL A 62 -0.38 9.40 -12.07
C VAL A 62 1.01 9.20 -12.65
N SER A 63 1.23 9.69 -13.87
CA SER A 63 2.58 9.79 -14.45
C SER A 63 3.01 11.25 -14.45
N LEU A 64 4.18 11.52 -13.90
CA LEU A 64 4.78 12.82 -13.72
C LEU A 64 5.99 12.98 -14.66
N PRO A 65 6.43 14.22 -14.93
CA PRO A 65 7.65 14.44 -15.67
C PRO A 65 8.87 13.90 -14.91
N ASP A 66 9.71 13.11 -15.58
CA ASP A 66 11.03 12.73 -15.05
C ASP A 66 11.88 14.01 -14.89
N SER A 67 12.12 14.38 -13.64
CA SER A 67 12.88 15.57 -13.28
C SER A 67 14.17 15.24 -12.53
N GLY A 68 14.40 13.98 -12.16
CA GLY A 68 15.48 13.56 -11.26
C GLY A 68 15.42 14.14 -9.84
N ASP A 69 14.36 14.89 -9.51
CA ASP A 69 14.09 15.55 -8.23
C ASP A 69 12.70 15.12 -7.71
N VAL A 70 12.42 15.41 -6.44
CA VAL A 70 11.08 15.18 -5.86
C VAL A 70 10.04 16.08 -6.56
N SER A 71 9.07 15.44 -7.20
CA SER A 71 7.94 16.06 -7.86
C SER A 71 6.81 16.31 -6.85
N ALA A 72 6.32 17.55 -6.77
CA ALA A 72 5.12 17.89 -6.03
C ALA A 72 3.94 18.01 -6.99
N PHE A 73 2.77 17.48 -6.61
CA PHE A 73 1.57 17.58 -7.44
C PHE A 73 0.31 17.62 -6.57
N ALA A 74 -0.76 18.23 -7.09
CA ALA A 74 -2.06 18.27 -6.44
C ALA A 74 -3.06 17.39 -7.19
N LEU A 75 -3.85 16.61 -6.45
CA LEU A 75 -5.02 15.92 -6.96
C LEU A 75 -6.25 16.81 -6.73
N ASP A 76 -6.95 17.14 -7.81
CA ASP A 76 -8.22 17.84 -7.75
C ASP A 76 -9.37 16.88 -8.08
N ARG A 77 -10.47 17.00 -7.33
CA ARG A 77 -11.75 16.32 -7.55
C ARG A 77 -12.85 17.38 -7.63
N ASP A 78 -13.62 17.39 -8.71
CA ASP A 78 -14.71 18.34 -8.97
C ASP A 78 -14.33 19.82 -8.77
N ASN A 79 -13.11 20.17 -9.23
CA ASN A 79 -12.50 21.50 -9.13
C ASN A 79 -12.05 21.91 -7.71
N SER A 80 -11.99 20.99 -6.75
CA SER A 80 -11.42 21.22 -5.42
C SER A 80 -10.19 20.35 -5.21
N THR A 81 -9.13 20.91 -4.62
CA THR A 81 -7.94 20.12 -4.27
C THR A 81 -8.25 19.20 -3.10
N VAL A 82 -8.15 17.88 -3.35
CA VAL A 82 -8.31 16.85 -2.33
C VAL A 82 -7.07 16.81 -1.45
N ALA A 83 -5.90 16.72 -2.08
CA ALA A 83 -4.63 16.63 -1.41
C ALA A 83 -3.47 17.08 -2.32
N THR A 84 -2.33 17.35 -1.69
CA THR A 84 -1.05 17.58 -2.37
C THR A 84 -0.07 16.51 -1.94
N TYR A 85 0.60 15.93 -2.91
CA TYR A 85 1.51 14.81 -2.75
C TYR A 85 2.91 15.20 -3.22
N THR A 86 3.88 14.42 -2.79
CA THR A 86 5.26 14.46 -3.29
C THR A 86 5.68 13.04 -3.66
N CYS A 87 6.26 12.86 -4.85
CA CYS A 87 6.81 11.59 -5.30
C CYS A 87 8.24 11.79 -5.79
N SER A 88 9.14 10.84 -5.49
CA SER A 88 10.51 10.82 -6.02
C SER A 88 10.61 10.14 -7.38
N ASP A 89 9.62 9.32 -7.72
CA ASP A 89 9.55 8.58 -8.97
C ASP A 89 8.70 9.35 -10.00
N ASP A 90 8.76 8.91 -11.26
CA ASP A 90 8.01 9.47 -12.38
C ASP A 90 6.59 8.91 -12.49
N ASP A 91 6.21 7.95 -11.65
CA ASP A 91 4.84 7.48 -11.51
C ASP A 91 4.43 7.24 -10.05
N THR A 92 3.11 7.17 -9.80
CA THR A 92 2.56 6.78 -8.50
C THR A 92 1.08 6.40 -8.61
N LEU A 93 0.60 5.66 -7.60
CA LEU A 93 -0.83 5.35 -7.41
C LEU A 93 -1.40 6.18 -6.25
N ILE A 94 -2.61 6.67 -6.43
CA ILE A 94 -3.37 7.39 -5.41
C ILE A 94 -4.70 6.68 -5.21
N ILE A 95 -5.05 6.43 -3.97
CA ILE A 95 -6.37 5.94 -3.60
C ILE A 95 -7.12 7.11 -2.98
N ASP A 96 -8.18 7.57 -3.64
CA ASP A 96 -9.12 8.54 -3.08
C ASP A 96 -10.33 7.80 -2.50
N GLU A 97 -10.52 7.92 -1.18
CA GLU A 97 -11.53 7.17 -0.42
C GLU A 97 -12.65 8.09 0.10
N GLY A 98 -13.74 7.49 0.57
CA GLY A 98 -14.87 8.21 1.16
C GLY A 98 -15.79 8.87 0.12
N LEU A 99 -15.78 8.36 -1.12
CA LEU A 99 -16.67 8.80 -2.18
C LEU A 99 -18.10 8.31 -1.94
N MET A 100 -19.07 9.02 -2.51
CA MET A 100 -20.46 8.55 -2.56
C MET A 100 -20.58 7.48 -3.66
N PRO A 101 -21.32 6.39 -3.41
CA PRO A 101 -21.70 5.42 -4.45
C PRO A 101 -22.56 6.05 -5.55
N ASP A 102 -22.58 5.43 -6.73
CA ASP A 102 -23.42 5.83 -7.89
C ASP A 102 -23.30 7.34 -8.20
N THR A 103 -22.07 7.86 -8.17
CA THR A 103 -21.79 9.30 -8.27
C THR A 103 -20.67 9.56 -9.28
N ASP A 104 -20.89 10.53 -10.16
CA ASP A 104 -19.89 11.01 -11.10
C ASP A 104 -18.88 11.94 -10.41
N TYR A 105 -17.60 11.73 -10.70
CA TYR A 105 -16.49 12.58 -10.27
C TYR A 105 -15.59 12.93 -11.46
N ILE A 106 -14.98 14.11 -11.42
CA ILE A 106 -13.94 14.50 -12.38
C ILE A 106 -12.63 14.75 -11.64
N TYR A 107 -11.60 14.01 -12.02
CA TYR A 107 -10.25 14.13 -11.49
C TYR A 107 -9.30 14.83 -12.44
N ARG A 108 -8.35 15.58 -11.89
CA ARG A 108 -7.19 16.14 -12.58
C ARG A 108 -5.99 16.13 -11.65
N VAL A 109 -4.80 15.97 -12.22
CA VAL A 109 -3.55 16.20 -11.50
C VAL A 109 -2.90 17.48 -12.00
N ARG A 110 -2.41 18.30 -11.07
CA ARG A 110 -1.61 19.50 -11.36
C ARG A 110 -0.20 19.34 -10.85
N PHE A 111 0.78 19.37 -11.75
CA PHE A 111 2.20 19.40 -11.38
C PHE A 111 2.57 20.76 -10.79
N LEU A 112 3.19 20.75 -9.63
CA LEU A 112 3.56 21.94 -8.85
C LEU A 112 5.07 22.10 -8.79
N LYS A 113 5.56 23.28 -9.17
CA LYS A 113 6.96 23.69 -8.96
C LYS A 113 7.01 25.09 -8.38
N ASP A 114 7.79 25.27 -7.32
CA ASP A 114 7.86 26.52 -6.55
C ASP A 114 6.47 26.98 -6.02
N GLY A 115 5.62 26.03 -5.64
CA GLY A 115 4.27 26.28 -5.15
C GLY A 115 3.28 26.79 -6.22
N LYS A 116 3.61 26.66 -7.52
CA LYS A 116 2.76 27.07 -8.64
C LYS A 116 2.50 25.90 -9.58
N THR A 117 1.27 25.83 -10.11
CA THR A 117 0.93 24.91 -11.21
C THR A 117 1.81 25.22 -12.41
N LYS A 118 2.46 24.18 -12.95
CA LYS A 118 3.26 24.25 -14.18
C LYS A 118 2.62 23.53 -15.35
N SER A 119 1.93 22.43 -15.08
CA SER A 119 1.19 21.63 -16.05
C SER A 119 0.04 20.93 -15.36
N GLU A 120 -0.94 20.49 -16.14
CA GLU A 120 -2.13 19.79 -15.69
C GLU A 120 -2.45 18.63 -16.64
N SER A 121 -2.96 17.54 -16.08
CA SER A 121 -3.42 16.40 -16.87
C SER A 121 -4.73 16.74 -17.58
N ASP A 122 -5.04 15.96 -18.61
CA ASP A 122 -6.41 15.83 -19.07
C ASP A 122 -7.34 15.36 -17.93
N PRO A 123 -8.62 15.75 -17.95
CA PRO A 123 -9.57 15.29 -16.95
C PRO A 123 -9.93 13.83 -17.14
N VAL A 124 -10.02 13.11 -16.02
CA VAL A 124 -10.56 11.75 -15.99
C VAL A 124 -11.92 11.77 -15.29
N SER A 125 -12.96 11.41 -16.03
CA SER A 125 -14.29 11.20 -15.48
C SER A 125 -14.43 9.77 -15.02
N VAL A 126 -14.91 9.58 -13.79
CA VAL A 126 -15.22 8.26 -13.24
C VAL A 126 -16.63 8.29 -12.64
N HIS A 127 -17.26 7.12 -12.61
CA HIS A 127 -18.55 6.91 -12.00
C HIS A 127 -18.41 5.82 -10.96
N THR A 128 -18.55 6.15 -9.68
CA THR A 128 -18.44 5.16 -8.60
C THR A 128 -19.52 4.11 -8.72
N MET A 129 -19.21 2.87 -8.38
CA MET A 129 -20.18 1.79 -8.47
C MET A 129 -21.33 1.99 -7.47
N ASP A 130 -22.52 1.53 -7.82
CA ASP A 130 -23.60 1.38 -6.84
C ASP A 130 -23.23 0.28 -5.83
N THR A 131 -23.43 0.55 -4.53
CA THR A 131 -23.36 -0.43 -3.45
C THR A 131 -24.30 -1.63 -3.59
N THR A 132 -25.33 -1.54 -4.44
CA THR A 132 -26.23 -2.66 -4.78
C THR A 132 -25.95 -3.30 -6.13
N SER A 133 -24.85 -2.90 -6.79
CA SER A 133 -24.43 -3.54 -8.02
C SER A 133 -24.16 -5.03 -7.78
N HIS A 134 -24.97 -5.86 -8.44
CA HIS A 134 -24.78 -7.30 -8.52
C HIS A 134 -24.24 -7.70 -9.89
N ASP A 135 -23.76 -6.73 -10.66
CA ASP A 135 -23.27 -6.91 -12.03
C ASP A 135 -21.80 -7.36 -12.01
N PHE A 136 -21.54 -8.43 -11.26
CA PHE A 136 -20.27 -9.15 -11.26
C PHE A 136 -20.39 -10.38 -12.16
N THR A 137 -19.35 -10.63 -12.96
CA THR A 137 -19.20 -11.93 -13.63
C THR A 137 -18.36 -12.82 -12.73
N TRP A 138 -18.94 -13.94 -12.30
CA TRP A 138 -18.19 -14.96 -11.57
C TRP A 138 -17.41 -15.81 -12.55
N GLU A 139 -16.10 -15.85 -12.37
CA GLU A 139 -15.23 -16.83 -12.99
C GLU A 139 -14.82 -17.87 -11.95
N ILE A 140 -14.77 -19.13 -12.37
CA ILE A 140 -14.38 -20.24 -11.51
C ILE A 140 -13.12 -20.84 -12.09
N ASP A 141 -12.05 -20.81 -11.30
CA ASP A 141 -10.88 -21.64 -11.50
C ASP A 141 -10.85 -22.79 -10.48
N THR A 142 -10.19 -23.89 -10.83
CA THR A 142 -10.17 -25.12 -10.04
C THR A 142 -8.76 -25.47 -9.62
N LEU A 143 -8.57 -25.66 -8.31
CA LEU A 143 -7.31 -26.10 -7.71
C LEU A 143 -7.49 -27.43 -6.97
N GLY A 144 -6.73 -28.43 -7.40
CA GLY A 144 -6.70 -29.75 -6.77
C GLY A 144 -7.84 -30.68 -7.17
N ASN A 145 -7.70 -31.94 -6.77
CA ASN A 145 -8.63 -33.06 -6.99
C ASN A 145 -9.50 -33.27 -5.76
N TYR A 146 -10.44 -34.23 -5.86
CA TYR A 146 -11.22 -34.71 -4.71
C TYR A 146 -10.33 -35.06 -3.51
N GLY A 147 -10.68 -34.51 -2.35
CA GLY A 147 -9.88 -34.62 -1.12
C GLY A 147 -9.09 -33.37 -0.77
N SER A 148 -8.93 -32.44 -1.71
CA SER A 148 -8.33 -31.13 -1.44
C SER A 148 -9.22 -30.27 -0.54
N TYR A 149 -8.59 -29.53 0.37
CA TYR A 149 -9.23 -28.51 1.19
C TYR A 149 -8.24 -27.37 1.46
N LEU A 150 -8.65 -26.15 1.16
CA LEU A 150 -7.87 -24.95 1.49
C LEU A 150 -8.22 -24.50 2.91
N LYS A 151 -7.24 -23.89 3.58
CA LYS A 151 -7.35 -23.41 4.95
C LYS A 151 -7.33 -21.90 5.03
N ASP A 152 -6.49 -21.27 4.22
CA ASP A 152 -6.33 -19.82 4.22
C ASP A 152 -5.79 -19.33 2.86
N ALA A 153 -5.96 -18.04 2.59
CA ALA A 153 -5.55 -17.39 1.36
C ALA A 153 -5.05 -15.96 1.61
N TRP A 154 -4.03 -15.55 0.86
CA TRP A 154 -3.57 -14.17 0.83
C TRP A 154 -3.59 -13.64 -0.61
N ILE A 155 -4.30 -12.53 -0.81
CA ILE A 155 -4.41 -11.85 -2.11
C ILE A 155 -3.45 -10.67 -2.08
N VAL A 156 -2.39 -10.73 -2.88
CA VAL A 156 -1.48 -9.59 -3.09
C VAL A 156 -2.03 -8.70 -4.20
N ASN A 157 -2.39 -9.32 -5.33
CA ASN A 157 -3.11 -8.72 -6.45
C ASN A 157 -3.69 -9.83 -7.35
N GLU A 158 -4.31 -9.46 -8.47
CA GLU A 158 -4.93 -10.36 -9.45
C GLU A 158 -3.97 -11.41 -10.06
N ASN A 159 -2.66 -11.13 -10.07
CA ASN A 159 -1.62 -11.99 -10.62
C ASN A 159 -0.75 -12.65 -9.54
N ASN A 160 -1.14 -12.51 -8.26
CA ASN A 160 -0.38 -13.03 -7.14
C ASN A 160 -1.31 -13.33 -5.95
N ILE A 161 -1.83 -14.56 -5.95
CA ILE A 161 -2.69 -15.07 -4.88
C ILE A 161 -2.06 -16.33 -4.32
N TRP A 162 -1.86 -16.36 -3.01
CA TRP A 162 -1.35 -17.51 -2.31
C TRP A 162 -2.47 -18.22 -1.57
N VAL A 163 -2.44 -19.55 -1.60
CA VAL A 163 -3.36 -20.39 -0.81
C VAL A 163 -2.58 -21.48 -0.11
N VAL A 164 -3.05 -21.83 1.09
CA VAL A 164 -2.47 -22.89 1.92
C VAL A 164 -3.53 -23.89 2.32
N GLY A 165 -3.14 -25.16 2.51
CA GLY A 165 -4.09 -26.22 2.86
C GLY A 165 -3.56 -27.61 2.55
N ASN A 166 -4.47 -28.50 2.17
CA ASN A 166 -4.16 -29.77 1.52
C ASN A 166 -4.65 -29.73 0.07
N ILE A 167 -3.76 -29.97 -0.89
CA ILE A 167 -4.05 -29.93 -2.32
C ILE A 167 -3.63 -31.28 -2.91
N GLU A 168 -4.62 -32.12 -3.19
CA GLU A 168 -4.42 -33.43 -3.81
C GLU A 168 -4.35 -33.29 -5.33
N THR A 169 -3.35 -33.86 -5.98
CA THR A 169 -3.28 -33.90 -7.45
C THR A 169 -2.85 -35.27 -7.94
N ASP A 170 -2.93 -35.50 -9.25
CA ASP A 170 -2.45 -36.74 -9.88
C ASP A 170 -0.94 -36.95 -9.68
N SER A 171 -0.17 -35.87 -9.45
CA SER A 171 1.28 -35.90 -9.19
C SER A 171 1.64 -35.98 -7.70
N GLY A 172 0.64 -36.01 -6.82
CA GLY A 172 0.78 -36.16 -5.38
C GLY A 172 0.19 -34.99 -4.60
N THR A 173 0.48 -34.97 -3.30
CA THR A 173 -0.09 -34.01 -2.35
C THR A 173 0.82 -32.79 -2.17
N TYR A 174 0.23 -31.60 -2.16
CA TYR A 174 0.86 -30.29 -1.97
C TYR A 174 0.19 -29.55 -0.82
N ASN A 175 0.90 -28.59 -0.21
CA ASN A 175 0.40 -27.86 0.95
C ASN A 175 0.32 -26.34 0.75
N ALA A 176 0.67 -25.85 -0.44
CA ALA A 176 0.44 -24.47 -0.86
C ALA A 176 0.35 -24.38 -2.39
N ALA A 177 -0.28 -23.32 -2.89
CA ALA A 177 -0.25 -22.95 -4.30
C ALA A 177 -0.21 -21.42 -4.47
N ARG A 178 0.39 -20.96 -5.57
CA ARG A 178 0.42 -19.54 -5.96
C ARG A 178 -0.17 -19.36 -7.36
N TRP A 179 -1.23 -18.57 -7.46
CA TRP A 179 -1.76 -18.05 -8.72
C TRP A 179 -0.81 -16.99 -9.27
N ASP A 180 -0.42 -17.12 -10.55
CA ASP A 180 0.47 -16.18 -11.24
C ASP A 180 -0.23 -15.26 -12.26
N GLY A 181 -1.56 -15.26 -12.31
CA GLY A 181 -2.36 -14.58 -13.34
C GLY A 181 -2.85 -15.50 -14.44
N ASP A 182 -2.17 -16.63 -14.67
CA ASP A 182 -2.52 -17.61 -15.72
C ASP A 182 -2.82 -19.01 -15.16
N LYS A 183 -2.10 -19.43 -14.11
CA LYS A 183 -2.21 -20.78 -13.54
C LYS A 183 -1.80 -20.86 -12.07
N TRP A 184 -2.24 -21.93 -11.41
CA TRP A 184 -1.76 -22.31 -10.08
C TRP A 184 -0.41 -23.02 -10.14
N ASN A 185 0.59 -22.44 -9.48
CA ASN A 185 1.89 -23.04 -9.24
C ASN A 185 1.88 -23.76 -7.89
N LEU A 186 2.00 -25.09 -7.90
CA LEU A 186 1.90 -25.93 -6.70
C LEU A 186 3.23 -25.98 -5.94
N LEU A 187 3.19 -25.83 -4.61
CA LEU A 187 4.37 -25.82 -3.74
C LEU A 187 4.30 -26.93 -2.68
N LYS A 188 5.48 -27.49 -2.38
CA LYS A 188 5.73 -28.37 -1.23
C LYS A 188 6.57 -27.63 -0.21
N VAL A 189 5.93 -26.80 0.60
CA VAL A 189 6.59 -26.11 1.71
C VAL A 189 7.11 -27.17 2.67
N LEU A 190 8.43 -27.16 2.90
CA LEU A 190 9.15 -28.15 3.72
C LEU A 190 8.69 -29.60 3.46
N SER A 191 8.74 -30.03 2.19
CA SER A 191 8.39 -31.37 1.67
C SER A 191 6.91 -31.72 1.51
N GLY A 192 5.98 -30.96 2.08
CA GLY A 192 4.55 -31.11 1.80
C GLY A 192 3.83 -32.23 2.55
N TYR A 193 4.41 -32.80 3.62
CA TYR A 193 3.78 -33.90 4.38
C TYR A 193 2.63 -33.48 5.29
N SER A 194 2.46 -32.20 5.56
CA SER A 194 1.41 -31.69 6.45
C SER A 194 0.69 -30.52 5.80
N PRO A 195 -0.63 -30.43 5.99
CA PRO A 195 -1.38 -29.28 5.53
C PRO A 195 -0.90 -28.03 6.26
N ASN A 196 -0.83 -26.94 5.52
CA ASN A 196 -0.62 -25.62 6.08
C ASN A 196 -1.99 -25.03 6.47
N TYR A 197 -2.02 -24.20 7.52
CA TYR A 197 -3.24 -23.71 8.13
C TYR A 197 -3.46 -22.21 7.90
N GLY A 198 -2.47 -21.37 8.17
CA GLY A 198 -2.54 -19.92 7.97
C GLY A 198 -1.38 -19.41 7.12
N ILE A 199 -1.58 -18.26 6.48
CA ILE A 199 -0.58 -17.56 5.69
C ILE A 199 -0.59 -16.05 5.98
N PHE A 200 0.59 -15.46 6.12
CA PHE A 200 0.75 -14.01 6.22
C PHE A 200 1.85 -13.56 5.27
N TYR A 201 1.53 -12.65 4.36
CA TYR A 201 2.45 -12.16 3.35
C TYR A 201 2.79 -10.69 3.66
N PHE A 202 4.06 -10.40 3.89
CA PHE A 202 4.56 -9.03 3.95
C PHE A 202 5.16 -8.61 2.60
N SER A 203 5.93 -9.50 1.98
CA SER A 203 6.56 -9.28 0.66
C SER A 203 6.95 -10.62 0.02
N GLU A 204 7.40 -10.61 -1.23
CA GLU A 204 7.92 -11.81 -1.92
C GLU A 204 9.08 -12.50 -1.17
N ASN A 205 9.75 -11.77 -0.29
CA ASN A 205 10.88 -12.26 0.51
C ASN A 205 10.56 -12.39 2.01
N ASP A 206 9.30 -12.22 2.40
CA ASP A 206 8.88 -12.30 3.81
C ASP A 206 7.44 -12.83 3.87
N ILE A 207 7.34 -14.16 3.94
CA ILE A 207 6.08 -14.89 3.98
C ILE A 207 6.12 -15.87 5.14
N TRP A 208 5.09 -15.83 5.97
CA TRP A 208 4.92 -16.74 7.10
C TRP A 208 3.77 -17.70 6.85
N ILE A 209 3.97 -18.96 7.23
CA ILE A 209 2.96 -20.02 7.14
C ILE A 209 2.92 -20.76 8.46
N THR A 210 1.74 -21.22 8.88
CA THR A 210 1.59 -22.11 10.03
C THR A 210 1.26 -23.53 9.59
N SER A 211 1.93 -24.54 10.16
CA SER A 211 1.68 -25.97 9.90
C SER A 211 1.56 -26.78 11.19
N GLY A 212 1.14 -26.15 12.29
CA GLY A 212 1.39 -26.60 13.68
C GLY A 212 2.64 -25.96 14.29
N LEU A 213 3.50 -25.40 13.45
CA LEU A 213 4.68 -24.62 13.78
C LEU A 213 4.79 -23.51 12.73
N PRO A 214 5.44 -22.37 13.03
CA PRO A 214 5.63 -21.34 12.03
C PRO A 214 6.80 -21.69 11.10
N ILE A 215 6.59 -21.38 9.83
CA ILE A 215 7.53 -21.55 8.74
C ILE A 215 7.70 -20.17 8.09
N HIS A 216 8.95 -19.74 7.91
CA HIS A 216 9.28 -18.45 7.32
C HIS A 216 10.01 -18.61 5.99
N TRP A 217 9.54 -17.92 4.97
CA TRP A 217 10.24 -17.72 3.71
C TRP A 217 10.95 -16.39 3.71
N ASN A 218 12.27 -16.42 3.49
CA ASN A 218 13.12 -15.24 3.48
C ASN A 218 13.50 -14.74 2.07
N GLY A 219 12.79 -15.21 1.02
CA GLY A 219 13.15 -14.95 -0.38
C GLY A 219 14.07 -16.00 -1.02
N SER A 220 14.66 -16.89 -0.22
CA SER A 220 15.60 -17.92 -0.71
C SER A 220 15.34 -19.32 -0.16
N GLU A 221 14.94 -19.42 1.11
CA GLU A 221 14.70 -20.69 1.77
C GLU A 221 13.54 -20.60 2.77
N TRP A 222 12.93 -21.76 3.03
CA TRP A 222 11.92 -21.95 4.06
C TRP A 222 12.59 -22.44 5.35
N THR A 223 12.38 -21.73 6.45
CA THR A 223 12.89 -22.07 7.78
C THR A 223 11.75 -22.46 8.71
N LEU A 224 11.85 -23.65 9.32
CA LEU A 224 10.95 -24.09 10.38
C LEU A 224 11.45 -23.62 11.75
N TYR A 225 10.63 -22.88 12.51
CA TYR A 225 10.95 -22.61 13.91
C TYR A 225 10.28 -23.66 14.79
N HIS A 226 11.07 -24.62 15.26
CA HIS A 226 10.58 -25.70 16.10
C HIS A 226 10.49 -25.25 17.56
N PHE A 227 9.35 -24.70 17.96
CA PHE A 227 9.15 -24.07 19.27
C PHE A 227 9.59 -24.90 20.48
N TRP A 228 9.33 -26.22 20.49
CA TRP A 228 9.81 -27.11 21.55
C TRP A 228 11.33 -27.24 21.61
N ASN A 229 12.02 -27.26 20.46
CA ASN A 229 13.48 -27.36 20.41
C ASN A 229 14.14 -26.04 20.83
N MET A 230 13.43 -24.93 20.62
CA MET A 230 13.84 -23.59 21.02
C MET A 230 13.51 -23.27 22.48
N GLY A 231 12.73 -24.13 23.17
CA GLY A 231 12.26 -23.89 24.53
C GLY A 231 11.22 -22.78 24.65
N VAL A 232 10.50 -22.47 23.57
CA VAL A 232 9.41 -21.48 23.55
C VAL A 232 8.12 -22.10 24.06
N LEU A 233 7.86 -23.35 23.69
CA LEU A 233 6.72 -24.16 24.14
C LEU A 233 7.20 -25.43 24.83
N ASP A 234 6.41 -25.93 25.78
CA ASP A 234 6.66 -27.17 26.54
C ASP A 234 5.89 -28.37 25.96
N ASP A 235 6.24 -29.59 26.38
CA ASP A 235 5.62 -30.84 25.88
C ASP A 235 4.08 -30.91 26.07
N GLU A 236 3.55 -30.13 27.02
CA GLU A 236 2.12 -30.04 27.29
C GLU A 236 1.40 -29.02 26.41
N ASP A 237 2.12 -28.14 25.72
CA ASP A 237 1.55 -27.11 24.84
C ASP A 237 1.10 -27.66 23.48
N GLY A 238 0.28 -26.87 22.78
CA GLY A 238 -0.17 -27.17 21.43
C GLY A 238 0.60 -26.39 20.37
N GLY A 239 0.56 -26.89 19.13
CA GLY A 239 1.12 -26.16 18.00
C GLY A 239 0.27 -24.97 17.55
N VAL A 240 0.85 -24.09 16.76
CA VAL A 240 0.18 -22.90 16.21
C VAL A 240 -0.41 -23.18 14.83
N THR A 241 -1.63 -22.70 14.59
CA THR A 241 -2.41 -22.93 13.38
C THR A 241 -2.90 -21.66 12.72
N ASP A 242 -2.75 -20.51 13.34
CA ASP A 242 -3.12 -19.23 12.73
C ASP A 242 -2.16 -18.11 13.12
N ILE A 243 -2.17 -17.02 12.34
CA ILE A 243 -1.17 -15.96 12.38
C ILE A 243 -1.79 -14.59 12.09
N TRP A 244 -1.36 -13.59 12.85
CA TRP A 244 -1.62 -12.20 12.55
C TRP A 244 -0.40 -11.35 12.87
N ALA A 245 -0.21 -10.26 12.15
CA ALA A 245 0.89 -9.33 12.41
C ALA A 245 0.53 -7.88 12.09
N SER A 246 1.16 -6.96 12.83
CA SER A 246 1.18 -5.53 12.49
C SER A 246 2.41 -5.17 11.64
N SER A 247 3.51 -5.92 11.78
CA SER A 247 4.77 -5.73 11.04
C SER A 247 5.59 -7.02 11.05
N SER A 248 6.65 -7.11 10.24
CA SER A 248 7.58 -8.24 10.24
C SER A 248 8.36 -8.42 11.56
N SER A 249 8.27 -7.43 12.46
CA SER A 249 8.80 -7.45 13.82
C SER A 249 7.74 -7.51 14.92
N ASP A 250 6.47 -7.78 14.57
CA ASP A 250 5.39 -7.90 15.55
C ASP A 250 4.34 -8.89 15.02
N ILE A 251 4.59 -10.17 15.27
CA ILE A 251 3.82 -11.29 14.74
C ILE A 251 3.28 -12.13 15.91
N TYR A 252 2.01 -12.47 15.86
CA TYR A 252 1.35 -13.33 16.84
C TYR A 252 0.90 -14.61 16.16
N PHE A 253 1.11 -15.73 16.84
CA PHE A 253 0.70 -17.05 16.42
C PHE A 253 -0.22 -17.63 17.48
N VAL A 254 -1.33 -18.23 17.06
CA VAL A 254 -2.29 -18.88 17.95
C VAL A 254 -2.58 -20.31 17.51
N GLY A 255 -3.02 -21.16 18.43
CA GLY A 255 -3.43 -22.49 18.06
C GLY A 255 -3.89 -23.36 19.22
N LYS A 256 -3.46 -24.63 19.16
CA LYS A 256 -3.98 -25.72 19.98
C LYS A 256 -3.67 -25.51 21.46
N LYS A 257 -4.52 -26.06 22.33
CA LYS A 257 -4.39 -26.01 23.80
C LYS A 257 -4.17 -24.58 24.32
N GLY A 258 -4.78 -23.59 23.69
CA GLY A 258 -4.65 -22.19 24.12
C GLY A 258 -3.28 -21.56 23.86
N SER A 259 -2.43 -22.15 23.02
CA SER A 259 -1.09 -21.61 22.78
C SER A 259 -1.13 -20.27 22.04
N ILE A 260 -0.41 -19.29 22.58
CA ILE A 260 -0.14 -17.99 21.97
C ILE A 260 1.37 -17.76 22.01
N VAL A 261 1.96 -17.39 20.87
CA VAL A 261 3.38 -17.03 20.76
C VAL A 261 3.50 -15.69 20.05
N HIS A 262 4.30 -14.78 20.60
CA HIS A 262 4.62 -13.48 20.02
C HIS A 262 6.06 -13.45 19.52
N TYR A 263 6.28 -12.89 18.34
CA TYR A 263 7.58 -12.64 17.73
C TYR A 263 7.84 -11.14 17.61
N ASP A 264 8.91 -10.67 18.24
CA ASP A 264 9.27 -9.24 18.31
C ASP A 264 10.27 -8.78 17.21
N GLY A 265 10.43 -9.59 16.15
CA GLY A 265 11.45 -9.38 15.12
C GLY A 265 12.80 -10.02 15.44
N SER A 266 12.97 -10.58 16.64
CA SER A 266 14.19 -11.25 17.05
C SER A 266 13.97 -12.50 17.90
N THR A 267 12.97 -12.49 18.77
CA THR A 267 12.71 -13.56 19.73
C THR A 267 11.25 -13.96 19.70
N PHE A 268 11.01 -15.25 19.97
CA PHE A 268 9.69 -15.81 20.16
C PHE A 268 9.42 -15.97 21.67
N THR A 269 8.30 -15.45 22.14
CA THR A 269 7.90 -15.50 23.54
C THR A 269 6.49 -16.07 23.65
N LYS A 270 6.31 -17.11 24.48
CA LYS A 270 4.99 -17.63 24.82
C LYS A 270 4.22 -16.60 25.65
N MET A 271 2.94 -16.41 25.34
CA MET A 271 2.02 -15.60 26.12
C MET A 271 0.95 -16.47 26.76
N GLU A 272 0.49 -16.07 27.95
CA GLU A 272 -0.55 -16.77 28.67
C GLU A 272 -1.93 -16.41 28.11
N SER A 273 -2.70 -17.41 27.67
CA SER A 273 -4.07 -17.23 27.19
C SER A 273 -5.13 -17.40 28.30
N GLY A 274 -4.77 -18.07 29.40
CA GLY A 274 -5.68 -18.41 30.49
C GLY A 274 -6.74 -19.47 30.11
N THR A 275 -6.55 -20.19 29.00
CA THR A 275 -7.47 -21.23 28.53
C THR A 275 -6.70 -22.38 27.89
N GLU A 276 -7.30 -23.56 27.84
CA GLU A 276 -6.81 -24.71 27.07
C GLU A 276 -7.69 -24.98 25.84
N ILE A 277 -8.60 -24.07 25.49
CA ILE A 277 -9.42 -24.15 24.28
C ILE A 277 -8.52 -23.88 23.08
N ASP A 278 -8.69 -24.65 22.01
CA ASP A 278 -8.00 -24.40 20.75
C ASP A 278 -8.39 -23.01 20.20
N LEU A 279 -7.39 -22.16 20.00
CA LEU A 279 -7.54 -20.83 19.43
C LEU A 279 -7.48 -20.97 17.90
N THR A 280 -8.54 -20.55 17.24
CA THR A 280 -8.80 -20.88 15.83
C THR A 280 -8.62 -19.71 14.88
N ASP A 281 -8.67 -18.48 15.40
CA ASP A 281 -8.56 -17.26 14.59
C ASP A 281 -7.97 -16.12 15.42
N ILE A 282 -7.12 -15.29 14.78
CA ILE A 282 -6.54 -14.09 15.35
C ILE A 282 -6.63 -12.91 14.38
N LYS A 283 -7.05 -11.75 14.90
CA LYS A 283 -7.10 -10.49 14.13
C LYS A 283 -6.75 -9.31 15.02
N GLY A 284 -5.98 -8.36 14.49
CA GLY A 284 -5.71 -7.09 15.17
C GLY A 284 -5.84 -5.88 14.24
N ASP A 285 -5.83 -4.72 14.86
CA ASP A 285 -5.74 -3.42 14.19
C ASP A 285 -4.39 -3.30 13.46
N PRO A 286 -4.33 -2.68 12.27
CA PRO A 286 -3.09 -2.58 11.48
C PRO A 286 -1.88 -1.99 12.23
N ASP A 287 -2.12 -1.18 13.27
CA ASP A 287 -1.10 -0.56 14.11
C ASP A 287 -0.71 -1.37 15.36
N GLY A 288 -1.30 -2.56 15.55
CA GLY A 288 -1.06 -3.39 16.75
C GLY A 288 -1.76 -2.90 18.02
N GLY A 289 -2.72 -1.98 17.90
CA GLY A 289 -3.49 -1.42 19.01
C GLY A 289 -4.27 -2.48 19.79
N ASP A 290 -5.38 -2.96 19.22
CA ASP A 290 -6.16 -4.07 19.77
C ASP A 290 -5.97 -5.34 18.95
N ILE A 291 -5.79 -6.47 19.66
CA ILE A 291 -5.71 -7.82 19.06
C ILE A 291 -6.79 -8.69 19.69
N TRP A 292 -7.52 -9.40 18.86
CA TRP A 292 -8.62 -10.28 19.22
C TRP A 292 -8.29 -11.70 18.80
N VAL A 293 -8.57 -12.65 19.68
CA VAL A 293 -8.39 -14.08 19.42
C VAL A 293 -9.65 -14.80 19.80
N CYS A 294 -10.15 -15.68 18.94
CA CYS A 294 -11.26 -16.55 19.28
C CYS A 294 -10.89 -18.02 19.18
N GLY A 295 -11.63 -18.85 19.90
CA GLY A 295 -11.40 -20.29 19.95
C GLY A 295 -12.65 -21.06 20.29
N PHE A 296 -12.65 -22.33 19.93
CA PHE A 296 -13.76 -23.24 20.17
C PHE A 296 -13.27 -24.67 20.40
N ASP A 297 -13.93 -25.35 21.33
CA ASP A 297 -13.76 -26.76 21.63
C ASP A 297 -15.14 -27.36 21.92
N ASP A 298 -15.46 -28.50 21.32
CA ASP A 298 -16.78 -29.16 21.45
C ASP A 298 -17.17 -29.45 22.91
N LEU A 299 -16.20 -29.71 23.78
CA LEU A 299 -16.39 -30.08 25.18
C LEU A 299 -16.25 -28.90 26.14
N LYS A 300 -15.38 -27.93 25.82
CA LYS A 300 -15.07 -26.78 26.70
C LYS A 300 -15.84 -25.51 26.32
N GLY A 301 -16.39 -25.42 25.11
CA GLY A 301 -17.16 -24.28 24.62
C GLY A 301 -16.32 -23.28 23.81
N SER A 302 -16.71 -22.01 23.82
CA SER A 302 -16.07 -20.95 23.03
C SER A 302 -15.41 -19.88 23.89
N VAL A 303 -14.29 -19.33 23.44
CA VAL A 303 -13.56 -18.25 24.10
C VAL A 303 -13.33 -17.07 23.15
N LEU A 304 -13.39 -15.86 23.71
CA LEU A 304 -12.94 -14.63 23.06
C LEU A 304 -11.94 -13.93 23.99
N LEU A 305 -10.74 -13.71 23.49
CA LEU A 305 -9.65 -13.00 24.16
C LEU A 305 -9.43 -11.66 23.48
N LYS A 306 -8.99 -10.67 24.25
CA LYS A 306 -8.49 -9.39 23.73
C LYS A 306 -7.18 -9.05 24.42
N LYS A 307 -6.25 -8.55 23.62
CA LYS A 307 -5.05 -7.85 24.09
C LYS A 307 -5.17 -6.39 23.67
N GLU A 308 -5.12 -5.50 24.65
CA GLU A 308 -4.95 -4.07 24.40
C GLU A 308 -3.47 -3.74 24.34
N GLN A 309 -3.12 -2.60 23.77
CA GLN A 309 -1.75 -2.15 23.63
C GLN A 309 -0.96 -2.25 24.95
N ASN A 310 0.21 -2.90 24.91
CA ASN A 310 1.10 -3.15 26.05
C ASN A 310 0.48 -3.93 27.23
N LYS A 311 -0.58 -4.72 27.00
CA LYS A 311 -1.17 -5.61 27.99
C LYS A 311 -1.04 -7.08 27.59
N GLU A 312 -1.27 -7.97 28.55
CA GLU A 312 -1.47 -9.40 28.30
C GLU A 312 -2.86 -9.67 27.71
N PHE A 313 -3.04 -10.84 27.11
CA PHE A 313 -4.37 -11.30 26.69
C PHE A 313 -5.28 -11.49 27.91
N ALA A 314 -6.51 -10.99 27.78
CA ALA A 314 -7.55 -11.15 28.78
C ALA A 314 -8.80 -11.77 28.16
N THR A 315 -9.42 -12.71 28.89
CA THR A 315 -10.69 -13.32 28.50
C THR A 315 -11.83 -12.32 28.61
N ILE A 316 -12.47 -12.01 27.49
CA ILE A 316 -13.67 -11.16 27.43
C ILE A 316 -14.94 -12.01 27.56
N ASN A 317 -14.95 -13.20 26.96
CA ASN A 317 -16.08 -14.10 27.05
C ASN A 317 -15.62 -15.57 27.09
N ASN A 318 -16.28 -16.36 27.94
CA ASN A 318 -16.12 -17.81 27.98
C ASN A 318 -17.51 -18.44 28.17
N ILE A 319 -18.03 -19.04 27.11
CA ILE A 319 -19.32 -19.74 27.14
C ILE A 319 -19.01 -21.22 27.32
N ASN A 320 -18.99 -21.67 28.57
CA ASN A 320 -18.85 -23.09 28.88
C ASN A 320 -20.10 -23.85 28.42
N SER A 321 -19.91 -24.95 27.69
CA SER A 321 -20.99 -25.83 27.21
C SER A 321 -21.72 -26.60 28.33
N GLN A 322 -21.31 -26.44 29.60
CA GLN A 322 -21.86 -27.16 30.76
C GLN A 322 -23.09 -26.52 31.43
N THR A 323 -23.60 -25.38 30.95
CA THR A 323 -24.85 -24.80 31.49
C THR A 323 -26.09 -25.19 30.66
N SER A 324 -26.75 -26.30 31.04
CA SER A 324 -28.22 -26.48 31.14
C SER A 324 -28.72 -27.91 30.80
N LEU A 325 -28.55 -28.84 31.73
CA LEU A 325 -29.53 -29.90 31.98
C LEU A 325 -29.71 -30.04 33.50
N GLY A 326 -30.61 -29.23 34.06
CA GLY A 326 -31.07 -29.27 35.44
C GLY A 326 -32.53 -28.90 35.50
#